data_AF-A0A924IYK5-F1
#
_entry.id   AF-A0A924IYK5-F1
#
_cell.length_a   1.000
_cell.length_b   1.000
_cell.length_c   1.000
_cell.angle_alpha   90.00
_cell.angle_beta   90.00
_cell.angle_gamma   90.00
#
_symmetry.space_group_name_H-M   'P 1'
#
loop_
_entity.id
_entity.type
_entity.pdbx_description
1 polymer ?
#
loop_
_entity_poly.entity_id
_entity_poly.type
_entity_poly.pdbx_seq_one_letter_code
_entity_poly.pdbx_strand_id
1 'polypeptide(L)' 'MVLWGIALVVSLLLPVLHEGERQWWPWTCVAGLAGGGLALLYIRRGRGNAEGASLPARSPQLADDLSGEE' A
#
# COMPACT_ATOMS: atom_id res chain seq x y z
N MET A 1 11.25 3.28 2.09
CA MET A 1 11.94 1.97 1.94
C MET A 1 13.41 2.07 2.27
N VAL A 2 14.18 2.92 1.59
CA VAL A 2 15.62 3.11 1.88
C VAL A 2 15.86 3.44 3.36
N LEU A 3 15.06 4.34 3.93
CA LEU A 3 15.13 4.66 5.37
C LEU A 3 14.91 3.44 6.29
N TRP A 4 13.93 2.59 5.97
CA TRP A 4 13.66 1.36 6.72
C TRP A 4 14.75 0.31 6.52
N GLY A 5 15.35 0.24 5.33
CA GLY A 5 16.54 -0.59 5.09
C GLY A 5 17.75 -0.12 5.87
N ILE A 6 18.00 1.19 5.92
CA ILE A 6 19.05 1.78 6.76
C ILE A 6 18.77 1.48 8.23
N ALA A 7 17.54 1.65 8.70
CA ALA A 7 17.14 1.33 10.07
C ALA A 7 17.34 -0.15 10.41
N LEU A 8 17.01 -1.08 9.49
CA LEU A 8 17.25 -2.52 9.66
C LEU A 8 18.74 -2.84 9.79
N VAL A 9 19.56 -2.26 8.90
CA VAL A 9 21.02 -2.41 8.92
C VAL A 9 21.59 -1.90 10.24
N VAL A 10 21.18 -0.71 10.69
CA VAL A 10 21.57 -0.14 11.99
C VAL A 10 21.12 -1.03 13.15
N SER A 11 19.89 -1.56 13.14
CA SER A 11 19.40 -2.47 14.18
C SER A 11 20.22 -3.76 14.26
N LEU A 12 20.70 -4.30 13.13
CA LEU A 12 21.54 -5.52 13.09
C LEU A 12 23.01 -5.24 13.43
N LEU A 13 23.52 -4.04 13.16
CA LEU A 13 24.90 -3.64 13.51
C LEU A 13 25.07 -3.31 15.00
N LEU A 14 23.98 -2.95 15.69
CA LEU A 14 23.96 -2.67 17.12
C LEU A 14 23.38 -3.86 17.89
N PRO A 15 24.22 -4.80 18.40
CA PRO A 15 23.76 -5.98 19.18
C PRO A 15 22.89 -5.60 20.37
N VAL A 16 23.20 -4.47 21.01
CA VAL A 16 22.41 -3.89 22.12
C VAL A 16 20.94 -3.61 21.76
N LEU A 17 20.63 -3.47 20.46
CA LEU A 17 19.30 -3.14 19.97
C LEU A 17 18.45 -4.36 19.62
N HIS A 18 19.05 -5.53 19.42
CA HIS A 18 18.34 -6.74 19.00
C HIS A 18 18.55 -7.95 19.92
N GLU A 19 19.38 -7.84 20.95
CA GLU A 19 19.56 -8.88 21.96
C GLU A 19 18.58 -8.76 23.13
N GLY A 20 18.33 -9.88 23.82
CA GLY A 20 17.47 -9.95 25.00
C GLY A 20 16.01 -9.57 24.72
N GLU A 21 15.42 -8.77 25.61
CA GLU A 21 14.02 -8.33 25.49
C GLU A 21 13.74 -7.41 24.29
N ARG A 22 14.78 -6.95 23.58
CA ARG A 22 14.66 -5.99 22.47
C ARG A 22 14.68 -6.63 21.08
N GLN A 23 14.73 -7.96 21.00
CA GLN A 23 14.68 -8.74 19.76
C GLN A 23 13.49 -8.43 18.82
N TRP A 24 12.47 -7.70 19.29
CA TRP A 24 11.34 -7.25 18.49
C TRP A 24 11.66 -6.03 17.60
N TRP A 25 12.69 -5.25 17.90
CA TRP A 25 13.10 -4.07 17.12
C TRP A 25 13.39 -4.37 15.64
N PRO A 26 14.18 -5.41 15.30
CA PRO A 26 14.38 -5.81 13.91
C PRO A 26 13.06 -6.10 13.18
N TRP A 27 12.11 -6.77 13.84
CA TRP A 27 10.82 -7.12 13.24
C TRP A 27 9.97 -5.91 12.88
N THR A 28 10.07 -4.81 13.64
CA THR A 28 9.43 -3.53 13.23
C THR A 28 9.98 -3.00 11.92
N CYS A 29 11.31 -3.09 11.74
CA CYS A 29 11.97 -2.65 10.52
C CYS A 29 11.63 -3.55 9.33
N VAL A 30 11.55 -4.87 9.56
CA VAL A 30 11.08 -5.85 8.57
C VAL A 30 9.64 -5.57 8.17
N ALA A 31 8.73 -5.32 9.12
CA ALA A 31 7.34 -4.99 8.82
C ALA A 31 7.22 -3.70 8.01
N GLY A 32 8.01 -2.67 8.33
CA GLY A 32 8.09 -1.44 7.56
C GLY A 32 8.53 -1.68 6.11
N LEU A 33 9.63 -2.43 5.91
CA LEU A 33 10.14 -2.80 4.59
C LEU A 33 9.14 -3.64 3.79
N ALA A 34 8.58 -4.68 4.40
CA ALA A 34 7.60 -5.56 3.76
C ALA A 34 6.33 -4.78 3.39
N GLY A 35 5.77 -4.02 4.32
CA GLY A 35 4.55 -3.24 4.11
C GLY A 35 4.70 -2.17 3.03
N GLY A 36 5.76 -1.37 3.08
CA GLY A 36 5.98 -0.37 2.04
C GLY A 36 6.44 -0.96 0.70
N GLY A 37 7.14 -2.09 0.70
CA GLY A 37 7.44 -2.86 -0.51
C GLY A 37 6.16 -3.38 -1.15
N LEU A 38 5.26 -3.94 -0.36
CA LEU A 38 3.95 -4.42 -0.80
C LEU A 38 3.08 -3.29 -1.32
N ALA A 39 3.05 -2.14 -0.64
CA ALA A 39 2.33 -0.95 -1.10
C ALA A 39 2.89 -0.41 -2.42
N LEU A 40 4.21 -0.36 -2.58
CA LEU A 40 4.85 0.04 -3.84
C LEU A 40 4.57 -0.96 -4.96
N LEU A 41 4.65 -2.26 -4.68
CA LEU A 41 4.28 -3.30 -5.63
C LEU A 41 2.81 -3.18 -6.02
N TYR A 42 1.93 -2.97 -5.06
CA TYR A 42 0.50 -2.77 -5.28
C TYR A 42 0.25 -1.56 -6.20
N ILE A 43 0.86 -0.41 -5.94
CA ILE A 43 0.70 0.79 -6.79
C ILE A 43 1.29 0.55 -8.19
N ARG A 44 2.46 -0.09 -8.29
CA ARG A 44 3.10 -0.40 -9.58
C ARG A 44 2.26 -1.38 -10.40
N ARG A 45 1.65 -2.37 -9.73
CA ARG A 45 0.73 -3.36 -10.33
C ARG A 45 -0.62 -2.72 -10.69
N GLY A 46 -1.08 -1.78 -9.85
CA GLY A 46 -2.36 -1.09 -9.94
C GLY A 46 -2.52 -0.16 -11.14
N ARG A 47 -1.44 0.16 -11.87
CA ARG A 47 -1.53 0.90 -13.15
C ARG A 47 -2.39 0.19 -14.21
N GLY A 48 -2.56 -1.14 -14.14
CA GLY A 48 -3.54 -1.87 -14.96
C GLY A 48 -4.88 -2.10 -14.25
N ASN A 49 -4.92 -2.07 -12.92
CA ASN A 49 -6.15 -2.29 -12.14
C ASN A 49 -7.11 -1.08 -12.15
N ALA A 50 -6.67 0.06 -12.68
CA ALA A 50 -7.52 1.22 -12.94
C ALA A 50 -8.41 1.04 -14.18
N GLU A 51 -8.20 0.01 -15.01
CA GLU A 51 -9.06 -0.28 -16.17
C GLU A 51 -10.49 -0.68 -15.76
N GLY A 52 -10.69 -1.20 -14.55
CA GLY A 52 -12.01 -1.54 -14.02
C GLY A 52 -12.72 -0.39 -13.29
N ALA A 53 -12.04 0.73 -13.04
CA ALA A 53 -12.64 1.93 -12.45
C ALA A 53 -13.29 2.81 -13.53
N SER A 54 -14.01 2.19 -14.46
CA SER A 54 -15.01 2.89 -15.26
C SER A 54 -16.17 3.24 -14.34
N LEU A 55 -16.11 4.41 -13.71
CA LEU A 55 -17.34 5.05 -13.24
C LEU A 55 -18.25 5.10 -14.46
N PRO A 56 -19.50 4.59 -14.39
CA PRO A 56 -20.42 4.81 -15.49
C PRO A 56 -20.48 6.32 -15.68
N ALA A 57 -19.94 6.81 -16.80
CA ALA A 57 -20.15 8.17 -17.23
C ALA A 57 -21.66 8.34 -17.18
N ARG A 58 -22.14 9.23 -16.29
CA ARG A 58 -23.57 9.47 -16.04
C ARG A 58 -24.36 9.25 -17.33
N SER A 59 -25.05 8.11 -17.41
CA SER A 59 -25.69 7.66 -18.63
C SER A 59 -26.89 8.57 -18.87
N PRO A 60 -27.04 9.16 -20.08
CA PRO A 60 -28.22 9.95 -20.47
C PRO A 60 -29.53 9.18 -20.27
N GLN A 61 -29.46 7.84 -20.28
CA GLN A 61 -30.57 6.93 -20.06
C GLN A 61 -31.40 7.22 -18.80
N LEU A 62 -30.79 7.66 -17.69
CA LEU A 62 -31.54 7.98 -16.47
C LEU A 62 -32.35 9.28 -16.61
N ALA A 63 -31.92 10.20 -17.48
CA ALA A 63 -32.69 11.41 -17.78
C ALA A 63 -33.87 11.10 -18.72
N ASP A 64 -33.69 10.15 -19.63
CA ASP A 64 -34.77 9.69 -20.52
C ASP A 64 -35.83 8.88 -19.75
N ASP A 65 -35.44 7.96 -18.86
CA ASP A 65 -36.37 7.17 -18.04
C ASP A 65 -37.26 8.06 -17.14
N LEU A 66 -36.71 9.14 -16.59
CA LEU A 66 -37.47 10.09 -15.76
C LEU A 66 -38.39 11.02 -16.58
N SER A 67 -38.16 11.14 -17.88
CA SER A 67 -38.99 11.95 -18.79
C SER A 67 -40.12 11.14 -19.47
N GLY A 68 -40.02 9.81 -19.44
CA GLY A 68 -41.04 8.89 -19.98
C GLY A 68 -42.09 8.43 -18.97
N GLU A 69 -41.93 8.78 -17.69
CA GLU A 69 -42.90 8.49 -16.61
C GLU A 69 -43.92 9.63 -16.34
N GLU A 70 -44.01 10.64 -17.22
CA GLU A 70 -45.08 11.66 -17.22
C GLU A 70 -46.15 11.38 -18.30
#